data_AF-A0A0C2X3U7-F1
#
_entry.id   AF-A0A0C2X3U7-F1
#
_cell.length_a   1.000
_cell.length_b   1.000
_cell.length_c   1.000
_cell.angle_alpha   90.00
_cell.angle_beta   90.00
_cell.angle_gamma   90.00
#
_symmetry.space_group_name_H-M   'P 1'
#
loop_
_entity.id
_entity.type
_entity.pdbx_description
1 polymer ?
#
loop_
_entity_poly.entity_id
_entity_poly.type
_entity_poly.pdbx_seq_one_letter_code
_entity_poly.pdbx_strand_id
1 'polypeptide(L)'
;MIWRRPGPMVQNLITRSRCPANCNSTMVAIQPDEAIACSVQSLLYGIYVVSFFHCLRWLSFDAEGRKFQPKIYWSMTIVTVALFVLMTLNLAAVFLWMLLALEGHSGSSSYTTTYIVSSGIGVTILLIVDGVLIYRCWRIYRVRNSWLIIILPLSFLWIAYLVSAIVGIVLLALNHGWPSAQQQNFRFSYGLDILYTTFFSCEIAINVYATSAIVLQIIRVTRWDGRRNSGSLYKIGLLLVESGVLFTITSVLSLCLKLLATGRGKLQLTSLVTNVINLNTAGITFNLILIRVGKEKLRPSEASQAYANKTTILLTTVQFSAVSTPGQTSESEPP
;
A
#
# COMPACT_ATOMS: atom_id res chain seq x y z
N MET A 1 77.72 -25.86 -48.90
CA MET A 1 76.87 -26.50 -47.86
C MET A 1 76.99 -25.70 -46.59
N ILE A 2 75.87 -25.10 -46.18
CA ILE A 2 75.79 -23.99 -45.22
C ILE A 2 75.58 -24.57 -43.82
N TRP A 3 76.56 -24.36 -42.94
CA TRP A 3 76.45 -24.64 -41.51
C TRP A 3 75.77 -23.44 -40.80
N ARG A 4 74.52 -23.60 -40.37
CA ARG A 4 73.82 -22.66 -39.49
C ARG A 4 74.19 -22.92 -38.03
N ARG A 5 74.68 -21.88 -37.35
CA ARG A 5 74.79 -21.85 -35.88
C ARG A 5 73.41 -21.65 -35.25
N PRO A 6 73.09 -22.30 -34.12
CA PRO A 6 71.93 -21.99 -33.30
C PRO A 6 72.18 -20.69 -32.50
N GLY A 7 71.20 -19.78 -32.54
CA GLY A 7 71.23 -18.52 -31.80
C GLY A 7 70.87 -18.69 -30.32
N PRO A 8 71.39 -17.83 -29.43
CA PRO A 8 71.03 -17.80 -28.02
C PRO A 8 69.78 -16.92 -27.78
N MET A 9 69.24 -17.00 -26.57
CA MET A 9 68.18 -16.17 -25.96
C MET A 9 66.80 -16.82 -25.81
N VAL A 10 66.77 -17.89 -25.02
CA VAL A 10 65.66 -18.16 -24.10
C VAL A 10 65.98 -17.41 -22.79
N GLN A 11 65.53 -16.16 -22.68
CA GLN A 11 65.71 -15.35 -21.47
C GLN A 11 64.65 -14.24 -21.33
N ASN A 12 63.38 -14.55 -21.57
CA ASN A 12 62.27 -13.61 -21.33
C ASN A 12 61.02 -14.29 -20.78
N LEU A 13 61.17 -14.93 -19.61
CA LEU A 13 60.04 -15.49 -18.84
C LEU A 13 60.25 -15.25 -17.33
N ILE A 14 60.66 -14.03 -16.99
CA ILE A 14 60.58 -13.49 -15.63
C ILE A 14 60.09 -12.03 -15.74
N THR A 15 58.91 -11.83 -16.32
CA THR A 15 58.17 -10.58 -16.17
C THR A 15 57.54 -10.57 -14.79
N ARG A 16 58.28 -9.97 -13.86
CA ARG A 16 57.81 -9.23 -12.68
C ARG A 16 56.28 -9.28 -12.49
N SER A 17 55.84 -10.14 -11.58
CA SER A 17 54.65 -9.92 -10.76
C SER A 17 54.86 -8.64 -9.93
N ARG A 18 54.63 -7.47 -10.55
CA ARG A 18 54.46 -6.21 -9.81
C ARG A 18 53.16 -6.34 -9.02
N CYS A 19 53.28 -6.57 -7.72
CA CYS A 19 52.21 -6.24 -6.78
C CYS A 19 51.82 -4.77 -7.03
N PRO A 20 50.55 -4.46 -7.32
CA PRO A 20 50.11 -3.07 -7.41
C PRO A 20 50.20 -2.45 -6.02
N ALA A 21 51.30 -1.72 -5.76
CA ALA A 21 51.53 -0.91 -4.56
C ALA A 21 50.67 0.37 -4.56
N ASN A 22 49.42 0.26 -5.02
CA ASN A 22 48.43 1.31 -4.98
C ASN A 22 47.15 0.78 -4.31
N CYS A 23 47.31 0.07 -3.20
CA CYS A 23 46.29 -0.03 -2.16
C CYS A 23 46.24 1.29 -1.39
N ASN A 24 46.03 2.41 -2.09
CA ASN A 24 45.34 3.52 -1.45
C ASN A 24 43.97 2.95 -1.15
N SER A 25 43.76 2.67 0.12
CA SER A 25 42.46 2.37 0.70
C SER A 25 41.57 3.56 0.38
N THR A 26 40.96 3.56 -0.81
CA THR A 26 39.70 4.24 -1.04
C THR A 26 38.73 3.48 -0.14
N MET A 27 38.75 3.83 1.14
CA MET A 27 37.57 3.72 1.99
C MET A 27 36.45 4.23 1.10
N VAL A 28 35.65 3.29 0.60
CA VAL A 28 34.43 3.61 -0.14
C VAL A 28 33.68 4.49 0.83
N ALA A 29 33.68 5.80 0.55
CA ALA A 29 32.95 6.76 1.34
C ALA A 29 31.48 6.39 1.13
N ILE A 30 30.96 5.59 2.05
CA ILE A 30 29.55 5.22 2.13
C ILE A 30 28.81 6.54 2.00
N GLN A 31 28.00 6.70 0.95
CA GLN A 31 27.17 7.88 0.87
C GLN A 31 26.16 7.76 2.04
N PRO A 32 26.25 8.65 3.04
CA PRO A 32 25.53 8.48 4.31
C PRO A 32 24.00 8.57 4.11
N ASP A 33 23.58 9.15 3.00
CA ASP A 33 22.20 9.37 2.60
C ASP A 33 21.46 8.06 2.25
N GLU A 34 22.06 7.19 1.45
CA GLU A 34 21.43 5.90 1.07
C GLU A 34 21.23 4.97 2.27
N ALA A 35 22.21 4.94 3.17
CA ALA A 35 22.15 4.13 4.40
C ALA A 35 21.02 4.59 5.34
N ILE A 36 20.81 5.90 5.47
CA ILE A 36 19.71 6.46 6.26
C ILE A 36 18.36 6.05 5.65
N ALA A 37 18.20 6.20 4.33
CA ALA A 37 16.96 5.85 3.65
C ALA A 37 16.62 4.34 3.80
N CYS A 38 17.61 3.47 3.64
CA CYS A 38 17.43 2.02 3.84
C CYS A 38 17.07 1.67 5.29
N SER A 39 17.70 2.33 6.26
CA SER A 39 17.40 2.14 7.68
C SER A 39 15.96 2.54 8.01
N VAL A 40 15.51 3.69 7.52
CA VAL A 40 14.11 4.14 7.68
C VAL A 40 13.14 3.18 7.00
N GLN A 41 13.45 2.72 5.78
CA GLN A 41 12.64 1.75 5.05
C GLN A 41 12.50 0.43 5.83
N SER A 42 13.58 -0.07 6.43
CA SER A 42 13.58 -1.31 7.23
C SER A 42 12.70 -1.19 8.48
N LEU A 43 12.81 -0.06 9.20
CA LEU A 43 12.00 0.20 10.39
C LEU A 43 10.50 0.28 10.05
N LEU A 44 10.15 1.03 9.01
CA LEU A 44 8.75 1.17 8.58
C LEU A 44 8.19 -0.15 8.03
N TYR A 45 9.01 -0.92 7.33
CA TYR A 45 8.63 -2.26 6.89
C TYR A 45 8.35 -3.18 8.09
N GLY A 46 9.15 -3.12 9.16
CA GLY A 46 8.87 -3.85 10.40
C GLY A 46 7.48 -3.52 10.98
N ILE A 47 7.12 -2.23 11.04
CA ILE A 47 5.78 -1.77 11.46
C ILE A 47 4.69 -2.30 10.52
N TYR A 48 4.96 -2.29 9.21
CA TYR A 48 4.06 -2.84 8.20
C TYR A 48 3.83 -4.35 8.40
N VAL A 49 4.88 -5.14 8.65
CA VAL A 49 4.80 -6.59 8.88
C VAL A 49 3.93 -6.91 10.11
N VAL A 50 4.14 -6.21 11.23
CA VAL A 50 3.31 -6.37 12.43
C VAL A 50 1.84 -6.05 12.12
N SER A 51 1.60 -4.96 11.39
CA SER A 51 0.25 -4.57 10.96
C SER A 51 -0.37 -5.60 10.01
N PHE A 52 0.42 -6.21 9.13
CA PHE A 52 -0.01 -7.26 8.20
C PHE A 52 -0.46 -8.52 8.96
N PHE A 53 0.31 -9.01 9.93
CA PHE A 53 -0.10 -10.18 10.72
C PHE A 53 -1.35 -9.91 11.54
N HIS A 54 -1.48 -8.71 12.12
CA HIS A 54 -2.73 -8.31 12.75
C HIS A 54 -3.90 -8.30 11.76
N CYS A 55 -3.70 -7.73 10.57
CA CYS A 55 -4.70 -7.73 9.52
C CYS A 55 -5.12 -9.15 9.09
N LEU A 56 -4.15 -10.03 8.87
CA LEU A 56 -4.38 -11.43 8.51
C LEU A 56 -5.13 -12.17 9.63
N ARG A 57 -4.79 -11.91 10.90
CA ARG A 57 -5.52 -12.46 12.04
C ARG A 57 -7.00 -12.07 11.99
N TRP A 58 -7.31 -10.78 11.76
CA TRP A 58 -8.69 -10.29 11.67
C TRP A 58 -9.44 -10.76 10.43
N LEU A 59 -8.73 -11.13 9.37
CA LEU A 59 -9.32 -11.57 8.11
C LEU A 59 -9.60 -13.09 8.08
N SER A 60 -8.76 -13.88 8.74
CA SER A 60 -8.85 -15.35 8.73
C SER A 60 -9.58 -15.93 9.93
N PHE A 61 -9.44 -15.31 11.11
CA PHE A 61 -9.98 -15.86 12.36
C PHE A 61 -11.22 -15.10 12.83
N ASP A 62 -12.09 -15.83 13.54
CA ASP A 62 -13.21 -15.25 14.28
C ASP A 62 -12.72 -14.45 15.51
N ALA A 63 -13.58 -13.65 16.14
CA ALA A 63 -13.24 -12.77 17.27
C ALA A 63 -12.54 -13.50 18.42
N GLU A 64 -12.94 -14.75 18.67
CA GLU A 64 -12.38 -15.61 19.72
C GLU A 64 -11.06 -16.28 19.32
N GLY A 65 -10.61 -16.13 18.07
CA GLY A 65 -9.37 -16.70 17.55
C GLY A 65 -9.36 -18.22 17.42
N ARG A 66 -10.47 -18.91 17.74
CA ARG A 66 -10.54 -20.38 17.80
C ARG A 66 -11.13 -21.04 16.56
N LYS A 67 -11.87 -20.32 15.72
CA LYS A 67 -12.52 -20.88 14.52
C LYS A 67 -12.24 -20.02 13.28
N PHE A 68 -12.10 -20.68 12.13
CA PHE A 68 -12.04 -20.01 10.83
C PHE A 68 -13.42 -19.47 10.47
N GLN A 69 -13.46 -18.25 9.92
CA GLN A 69 -14.73 -17.69 9.47
C GLN A 69 -15.25 -18.52 8.28
N PRO A 70 -16.51 -18.96 8.28
CA PRO A 70 -17.07 -19.77 7.19
C PRO A 70 -17.20 -19.00 5.87
N LYS A 71 -17.16 -17.66 5.92
CA LYS A 71 -17.26 -16.78 4.75
C LYS A 71 -16.02 -15.89 4.62
N ILE A 72 -14.94 -16.48 4.13
CA ILE A 72 -13.67 -15.77 3.92
C ILE A 72 -13.82 -14.80 2.74
N TYR A 73 -13.40 -13.55 2.95
CA TYR A 73 -13.34 -12.53 1.90
C TYR A 73 -12.07 -12.71 1.05
N TRP A 74 -12.02 -13.82 0.29
CA TRP A 74 -10.84 -14.25 -0.48
C TRP A 74 -10.19 -13.14 -1.30
N SER A 75 -10.99 -12.30 -1.97
CA SER A 75 -10.46 -11.18 -2.76
C SER A 75 -9.59 -10.22 -1.94
N MET A 76 -10.01 -9.84 -0.72
CA MET A 76 -9.22 -8.95 0.14
C MET A 76 -7.99 -9.66 0.71
N THR A 77 -8.11 -10.96 1.01
CA THR A 77 -6.98 -11.78 1.50
C THR A 77 -5.89 -11.87 0.44
N ILE A 78 -6.26 -12.19 -0.80
CA ILE A 78 -5.34 -12.29 -1.93
C ILE A 78 -4.61 -10.97 -2.14
N VAL A 79 -5.32 -9.84 -2.16
CA VAL A 79 -4.68 -8.53 -2.35
C VAL A 79 -3.73 -8.19 -1.19
N THR A 80 -4.11 -8.51 0.05
CA THR A 80 -3.26 -8.24 1.22
C THR A 80 -1.97 -9.08 1.17
N VAL A 81 -2.06 -10.35 0.79
CA VAL A 81 -0.88 -11.22 0.60
C VAL A 81 -0.03 -10.75 -0.57
N ALA A 82 -0.64 -10.34 -1.69
CA ALA A 82 0.07 -9.80 -2.85
C ALA A 82 0.84 -8.51 -2.48
N LEU A 83 0.21 -7.59 -1.75
CA LEU A 83 0.87 -6.38 -1.25
C LEU A 83 2.04 -6.71 -0.31
N PHE A 84 1.89 -7.72 0.56
CA PHE A 84 2.98 -8.16 1.42
C PHE A 84 4.18 -8.69 0.62
N VAL A 85 3.93 -9.53 -0.39
CA VAL A 85 4.99 -10.03 -1.28
C VAL A 85 5.66 -8.87 -2.03
N LEU A 86 4.89 -7.95 -2.61
CA LEU A 86 5.43 -6.80 -3.33
C LEU A 86 6.25 -5.87 -2.42
N MET A 87 5.77 -5.58 -1.21
CA MET A 87 6.52 -4.79 -0.22
C MET A 87 7.85 -5.45 0.16
N THR A 88 7.83 -6.77 0.32
CA THR A 88 9.04 -7.56 0.63
C THR A 88 10.03 -7.55 -0.53
N LEU A 89 9.54 -7.73 -1.76
CA LEU A 89 10.35 -7.63 -2.98
C LEU A 89 10.93 -6.22 -3.16
N ASN A 90 10.16 -5.18 -2.84
CA ASN A 90 10.66 -3.81 -2.89
C ASN A 90 11.78 -3.58 -1.88
N LEU A 91 11.62 -4.03 -0.62
CA LEU A 91 12.69 -3.93 0.39
C LEU A 91 13.95 -4.68 -0.06
N ALA A 92 13.80 -5.90 -0.58
CA ALA A 92 14.93 -6.67 -1.09
C ALA A 92 15.63 -5.97 -2.26
N ALA A 93 14.87 -5.37 -3.19
CA ALA A 93 15.42 -4.61 -4.30
C ALA A 93 16.17 -3.36 -3.83
N VAL A 94 15.63 -2.60 -2.85
CA VAL A 94 16.32 -1.46 -2.24
C VAL A 94 17.62 -1.89 -1.54
N PHE A 95 17.59 -3.03 -0.83
CA PHE A 95 18.77 -3.56 -0.17
C PHE A 95 19.86 -3.99 -1.17
N LEU A 96 19.47 -4.68 -2.25
CA LEU A 96 20.39 -5.05 -3.33
C LEU A 96 20.96 -3.82 -4.03
N TRP A 97 20.13 -2.81 -4.27
CA TRP A 97 20.56 -1.53 -4.84
C TRP A 97 21.61 -0.85 -3.96
N MET A 98 21.41 -0.82 -2.65
CA MET A 98 22.38 -0.29 -1.68
C MET A 98 23.68 -1.12 -1.64
N LEU A 99 23.60 -2.45 -1.68
CA LEU A 99 24.80 -3.30 -1.74
C LEU A 99 25.64 -3.02 -2.99
N LEU A 100 24.99 -2.89 -4.15
CA LEU A 100 25.67 -2.54 -5.40
C LEU A 100 26.30 -1.14 -5.33
N ALA A 101 25.66 -0.18 -4.65
CA ALA A 101 26.24 1.13 -4.40
C ALA A 101 27.52 1.04 -3.56
N LEU A 102 27.49 0.24 -2.48
CA LEU A 102 28.63 0.02 -1.57
C LEU A 102 29.81 -0.68 -2.24
N GLU A 103 29.55 -1.57 -3.20
CA GLU A 103 30.61 -2.22 -3.98
C GLU A 103 31.25 -1.28 -5.03
N GLY A 104 30.75 -0.06 -5.18
CA GLY A 104 31.23 0.90 -6.18
C GLY A 104 30.67 0.63 -7.59
N HIS A 105 29.62 -0.17 -7.72
CA HIS A 105 28.95 -0.48 -8.98
C HIS A 105 27.91 0.58 -9.40
N SER A 106 28.01 1.81 -8.90
CA SER A 106 27.03 2.91 -9.12
C SER A 106 26.85 3.33 -10.59
N GLY A 107 27.78 2.95 -11.48
CA GLY A 107 27.67 3.12 -12.93
C GLY A 107 27.32 1.84 -13.71
N SER A 108 27.12 0.71 -13.02
CA SER A 108 26.83 -0.56 -13.68
C SER A 108 25.37 -0.65 -14.16
N SER A 109 25.14 -1.40 -15.24
CA SER A 109 23.77 -1.71 -15.68
C SER A 109 22.95 -2.37 -14.56
N SER A 110 23.56 -3.23 -13.75
CA SER A 110 22.89 -3.94 -12.65
C SER A 110 22.34 -2.98 -11.58
N TYR A 111 23.12 -1.96 -11.22
CA TYR A 111 22.71 -0.93 -10.27
C TYR A 111 21.46 -0.21 -10.76
N THR A 112 21.47 0.24 -12.03
CA THR A 112 20.33 0.94 -12.60
C THR A 112 19.11 0.05 -12.78
N THR A 113 19.27 -1.17 -13.29
CA THR A 113 18.16 -2.11 -13.43
C THR A 113 17.49 -2.38 -12.10
N THR A 114 18.27 -2.54 -11.02
CA THR A 114 17.73 -2.76 -9.68
C THR A 114 16.93 -1.55 -9.18
N TYR A 115 17.40 -0.33 -9.41
CA TYR A 115 16.67 0.89 -9.08
C TYR A 115 15.34 1.01 -9.84
N ILE A 116 15.36 0.76 -11.16
CA ILE A 116 14.15 0.81 -12.00
C ILE A 116 13.14 -0.23 -11.54
N VAL A 117 13.60 -1.45 -11.23
CA VAL A 117 12.74 -2.53 -10.72
C VAL A 117 12.13 -2.14 -9.38
N SER A 118 12.91 -1.62 -8.43
CA SER A 118 12.38 -1.15 -7.14
C SER A 118 11.35 -0.04 -7.33
N SER A 119 11.64 0.97 -8.15
CA SER A 119 10.71 2.05 -8.47
C SER A 119 9.40 1.53 -9.06
N GLY A 120 9.48 0.60 -10.03
CA GLY A 120 8.31 -0.05 -10.64
C GLY A 120 7.48 -0.85 -9.64
N ILE A 121 8.11 -1.59 -8.73
CA ILE A 121 7.40 -2.32 -7.66
C ILE A 121 6.71 -1.32 -6.72
N GLY A 122 7.40 -0.26 -6.29
CA GLY A 122 6.84 0.80 -5.44
C GLY A 122 5.59 1.45 -6.04
N VAL A 123 5.67 1.84 -7.31
CA VAL A 123 4.53 2.40 -8.05
C VAL A 123 3.37 1.39 -8.18
N THR A 124 3.69 0.12 -8.43
CA THR A 124 2.67 -0.95 -8.49
C THR A 124 1.93 -1.12 -7.16
N ILE A 125 2.64 -1.04 -6.03
CA ILE A 125 2.04 -1.10 -4.69
C ILE A 125 1.04 0.04 -4.50
N LEU A 126 1.42 1.29 -4.82
CA LEU A 126 0.53 2.45 -4.71
C LEU A 126 -0.71 2.30 -5.60
N LEU A 127 -0.54 1.87 -6.85
CA LEU A 127 -1.63 1.60 -7.78
C LEU A 127 -2.62 0.56 -7.26
N ILE A 128 -2.13 -0.52 -6.63
CA ILE A 128 -2.97 -1.56 -6.03
C ILE A 128 -3.73 -1.00 -4.82
N VAL A 129 -3.06 -0.25 -3.94
CA VAL A 129 -3.70 0.37 -2.76
C VAL A 129 -4.84 1.31 -3.19
N ASP A 130 -4.58 2.21 -4.13
CA ASP A 130 -5.58 3.12 -4.68
C ASP A 130 -6.71 2.36 -5.40
N GLY A 131 -6.37 1.33 -6.17
CA GLY A 131 -7.34 0.46 -6.83
C GLY A 131 -8.31 -0.19 -5.83
N VAL A 132 -7.82 -0.64 -4.67
CA VAL A 132 -8.70 -1.19 -3.62
C VAL A 132 -9.56 -0.11 -2.97
N LEU A 133 -9.03 1.10 -2.75
CA LEU A 133 -9.81 2.23 -2.22
C LEU A 133 -10.95 2.59 -3.18
N ILE A 134 -10.65 2.71 -4.47
CA ILE A 134 -11.64 2.96 -5.53
C ILE A 134 -12.65 1.82 -5.60
N TYR A 135 -12.21 0.56 -5.55
CA TYR A 135 -13.12 -0.60 -5.53
C TYR A 135 -14.07 -0.58 -4.32
N ARG A 136 -13.60 -0.14 -3.15
CA ARG A 136 -14.45 0.01 -1.95
C ARG A 136 -15.46 1.14 -2.09
N CYS A 137 -15.04 2.29 -2.61
CA CYS A 137 -15.95 3.37 -2.98
C CYS A 137 -17.00 2.86 -3.99
N TRP A 138 -16.53 2.10 -4.99
CA TRP A 138 -17.32 1.31 -5.94
C TRP A 138 -17.98 0.07 -5.33
N ARG A 139 -18.07 -0.10 -4.02
CA ARG A 139 -19.03 -1.06 -3.45
C ARG A 139 -20.07 -0.37 -2.61
N ILE A 140 -19.65 0.67 -1.90
CA ILE A 140 -20.46 1.38 -0.93
C ILE A 140 -21.60 2.14 -1.59
N TYR A 141 -21.31 2.94 -2.61
CA TYR A 141 -22.37 3.68 -3.26
C TYR A 141 -23.34 2.74 -4.05
N ARG A 142 -23.05 1.46 -4.42
CA ARG A 142 -23.66 0.74 -5.61
C ARG A 142 -25.17 0.69 -5.50
N VAL A 143 -25.56 0.58 -4.26
CA VAL A 143 -26.91 0.49 -3.74
C VAL A 143 -27.74 1.75 -4.01
N ARG A 144 -27.11 2.90 -4.26
CA ARG A 144 -27.74 4.24 -4.19
C ARG A 144 -27.96 4.93 -5.54
N ASN A 145 -27.78 4.22 -6.67
CA ASN A 145 -28.05 4.65 -8.05
C ASN A 145 -27.28 5.90 -8.57
N SER A 146 -26.62 6.70 -7.71
CA SER A 146 -25.83 7.89 -8.11
C SER A 146 -24.35 7.56 -8.40
N TRP A 147 -24.08 6.46 -9.10
CA TRP A 147 -22.75 5.87 -9.25
C TRP A 147 -21.83 6.65 -10.18
N LEU A 148 -22.39 7.00 -11.33
CA LEU A 148 -21.63 7.56 -12.44
C LEU A 148 -20.93 8.86 -12.06
N ILE A 149 -21.55 9.70 -11.23
CA ILE A 149 -21.02 11.03 -10.87
C ILE A 149 -19.69 10.92 -10.10
N ILE A 150 -19.50 9.88 -9.30
CA ILE A 150 -18.34 9.73 -8.41
C ILE A 150 -17.29 8.79 -9.01
N ILE A 151 -17.73 7.78 -9.75
CA ILE A 151 -16.84 6.77 -10.32
C ILE A 151 -16.13 7.29 -11.55
N LEU A 152 -16.79 8.09 -12.40
CA LEU A 152 -16.18 8.63 -13.61
C LEU A 152 -14.93 9.49 -13.30
N PRO A 153 -14.95 10.45 -12.36
CA PRO A 153 -13.74 11.22 -12.05
C PRO A 153 -12.64 10.37 -11.39
N LEU A 154 -12.98 9.44 -10.49
CA LEU A 154 -11.99 8.57 -9.84
C LEU A 154 -11.30 7.62 -10.82
N SER A 155 -12.09 6.98 -11.68
CA SER A 155 -11.56 6.05 -12.69
C SER A 155 -10.70 6.76 -13.73
N PHE A 156 -11.11 7.96 -14.16
CA PHE A 156 -10.30 8.79 -15.05
C PHE A 156 -8.98 9.22 -14.41
N LEU A 157 -9.02 9.71 -13.16
CA LEU A 157 -7.80 10.08 -12.42
C LEU A 157 -6.87 8.88 -12.22
N TRP A 158 -7.41 7.70 -11.94
CA TRP A 158 -6.61 6.48 -11.76
C TRP A 158 -5.98 5.99 -13.07
N ILE A 159 -6.67 6.09 -14.21
CA ILE A 159 -6.09 5.79 -15.52
C ILE A 159 -4.98 6.79 -15.86
N ALA A 160 -5.20 8.10 -15.63
CA ALA A 160 -4.18 9.12 -15.83
C ALA A 160 -2.94 8.84 -14.94
N TYR A 161 -3.17 8.46 -13.69
CA TYR A 161 -2.15 8.03 -12.74
C TYR A 161 -1.37 6.81 -13.25
N LEU A 162 -2.06 5.76 -13.70
CA LEU A 162 -1.46 4.56 -14.29
C LEU A 162 -0.62 4.87 -15.54
N VAL A 163 -1.14 5.72 -16.44
CA VAL A 163 -0.41 6.11 -17.67
C VAL A 163 0.84 6.91 -17.29
N SER A 164 0.73 7.86 -16.36
CA SER A 164 1.88 8.66 -15.90
C SER A 164 2.97 7.79 -15.27
N ALA A 165 2.58 6.78 -14.50
CA ALA A 165 3.45 5.76 -13.93
C ALA A 165 4.21 4.97 -15.01
N ILE A 166 3.49 4.41 -15.98
CA ILE A 166 4.08 3.60 -17.06
C ILE A 166 5.06 4.44 -17.87
N VAL A 167 4.65 5.62 -18.30
CA VAL A 167 5.51 6.53 -19.08
C VAL A 167 6.73 6.95 -18.25
N GLY A 168 6.55 7.24 -16.95
CA GLY A 168 7.65 7.57 -16.04
C GLY A 168 8.68 6.45 -15.94
N ILE A 169 8.26 5.21 -15.76
CA ILE A 169 9.16 4.04 -15.69
C ILE A 169 9.86 3.78 -17.04
N VAL A 170 9.15 3.90 -18.16
CA VAL A 170 9.74 3.74 -19.50
C VAL A 170 10.80 4.81 -19.77
N LEU A 171 10.50 6.08 -19.48
CA LEU A 171 11.47 7.17 -19.64
C LEU A 171 12.66 7.01 -18.70
N LEU A 172 12.43 6.54 -17.47
CA LEU A 172 13.51 6.23 -16.53
C LEU A 172 14.42 5.13 -17.10
N ALA A 173 13.86 4.06 -17.65
CA ALA A 173 14.63 2.99 -18.26
C ALA A 173 15.44 3.46 -19.48
N LEU A 174 14.83 4.29 -20.34
CA LEU A 174 15.50 4.83 -21.53
C LEU A 174 16.65 5.78 -21.17
N ASN A 175 16.48 6.61 -20.14
CA ASN A 175 17.49 7.57 -19.71
C ASN A 175 18.79 6.91 -19.21
N HIS A 176 18.70 5.68 -18.72
CA HIS A 176 19.86 4.97 -18.16
C HIS A 176 20.48 3.91 -19.08
N GLY A 177 19.79 3.50 -20.15
CA GLY A 177 20.28 2.46 -21.07
C GLY A 177 21.31 2.92 -22.10
N TRP A 178 21.68 4.21 -22.13
CA TRP A 178 22.58 4.77 -23.15
C TRP A 178 23.99 5.00 -22.59
N PRO A 179 24.98 4.14 -22.94
CA PRO A 179 26.33 4.19 -22.38
C PRO A 179 27.22 5.31 -22.94
N SER A 180 26.73 6.11 -23.89
CA SER A 180 27.50 7.20 -24.50
C SER A 180 27.25 8.54 -23.82
N ALA A 181 28.06 8.79 -22.79
CA ALA A 181 28.63 10.08 -22.39
C ALA A 181 27.71 11.33 -22.34
N GLN A 182 27.40 11.73 -21.10
CA GLN A 182 27.62 13.09 -20.58
C GLN A 182 26.68 14.23 -21.04
N GLN A 183 25.84 14.04 -22.05
CA GLN A 183 24.69 14.92 -22.27
C GLN A 183 23.43 14.25 -21.71
N GLN A 184 23.21 14.42 -20.39
CA GLN A 184 21.84 14.40 -19.88
C GLN A 184 21.07 15.45 -20.67
N ASN A 185 20.31 15.01 -21.68
CA ASN A 185 19.49 15.92 -22.45
C ASN A 185 18.52 16.56 -21.46
N PHE A 186 18.67 17.87 -21.24
CA PHE A 186 17.85 18.67 -20.33
C PHE A 186 16.33 18.40 -20.53
N ARG A 187 15.93 18.06 -21.76
CA ARG A 187 14.57 17.66 -22.13
C ARG A 187 14.06 16.40 -21.41
N PHE A 188 14.88 15.38 -21.17
CA PHE A 188 14.47 14.16 -20.47
C PHE A 188 14.26 14.40 -18.97
N SER A 189 15.15 15.16 -18.34
CA SER A 189 15.01 15.54 -16.92
C SER A 189 13.71 16.29 -16.68
N TYR A 190 13.41 17.27 -17.55
CA TYR A 190 12.18 18.06 -17.45
C TYR A 190 10.92 17.20 -17.64
N GLY A 191 10.94 16.24 -18.58
CA GLY A 191 9.83 15.31 -18.78
C GLY A 191 9.55 14.42 -17.57
N LEU A 192 10.59 13.89 -16.92
CA LEU A 192 10.46 13.09 -15.71
C LEU A 192 9.88 13.90 -14.54
N ASP A 193 10.30 15.17 -14.38
CA ASP A 193 9.77 16.04 -13.32
C ASP A 193 8.28 16.35 -13.52
N ILE A 194 7.85 16.59 -14.76
CA ILE A 194 6.42 16.79 -15.08
C ILE A 194 5.62 15.52 -14.76
N LEU A 195 6.08 14.36 -15.20
CA LEU A 195 5.37 13.10 -14.99
C LEU A 195 5.30 12.75 -13.51
N TYR A 196 6.38 12.97 -12.77
CA TYR A 196 6.42 12.77 -11.32
C TYR A 196 5.44 13.71 -10.61
N THR A 197 5.42 15.00 -10.99
CA THR A 197 4.48 15.98 -10.43
C THR A 197 3.03 15.59 -10.74
N THR A 198 2.77 15.16 -11.97
CA THR A 198 1.44 14.70 -12.41
C THR A 198 1.01 13.46 -11.63
N PHE A 199 1.92 12.49 -11.47
CA PHE A 199 1.70 11.26 -10.72
C PHE A 199 1.28 11.55 -9.28
N PHE A 200 2.06 12.34 -8.53
CA PHE A 200 1.73 12.69 -7.15
C PHE A 200 0.49 13.58 -7.06
N SER A 201 0.25 14.47 -8.02
CA SER A 201 -0.96 15.30 -8.05
C SER A 201 -2.22 14.45 -8.22
N CYS A 202 -2.19 13.45 -9.12
CA CYS A 202 -3.27 12.50 -9.29
C CYS A 202 -3.48 11.64 -8.04
N GLU A 203 -2.40 11.14 -7.43
CA GLU A 203 -2.46 10.38 -6.16
C GLU A 203 -3.13 11.19 -5.05
N ILE A 204 -2.71 12.45 -4.85
CA ILE A 204 -3.32 13.34 -3.85
C ILE A 204 -4.80 13.57 -4.17
N ALA A 205 -5.13 13.86 -5.44
CA ALA A 205 -6.52 14.09 -5.86
C ALA A 205 -7.41 12.87 -5.62
N ILE A 206 -6.93 11.66 -5.97
CA ILE A 206 -7.65 10.40 -5.74
C ILE A 206 -7.89 10.21 -4.25
N ASN A 207 -6.88 10.39 -3.41
CA ASN A 207 -6.98 10.16 -1.97
C ASN A 207 -7.89 11.17 -1.27
N VAL A 208 -7.78 12.46 -1.61
CA VAL A 208 -8.68 13.51 -1.11
C VAL A 208 -10.12 13.24 -1.53
N TYR A 209 -10.33 12.89 -2.81
CA TYR A 209 -11.67 12.64 -3.33
C TYR A 209 -12.28 11.36 -2.74
N ALA A 210 -11.53 10.27 -2.65
CA ALA A 210 -11.97 9.01 -2.06
C ALA A 210 -12.29 9.17 -0.56
N THR A 211 -11.44 9.86 0.20
CA THR A 211 -11.66 10.13 1.62
C THR A 211 -12.91 10.99 1.80
N SER A 212 -13.04 12.07 1.02
CA SER A 212 -14.22 12.96 1.07
C SER A 212 -15.51 12.21 0.72
N ALA A 213 -15.48 11.34 -0.29
CA ALA A 213 -16.62 10.52 -0.67
C ALA A 213 -17.05 9.58 0.47
N ILE A 214 -16.09 8.89 1.10
CA ILE A 214 -16.37 8.01 2.24
C ILE A 214 -16.99 8.79 3.40
N VAL A 215 -16.46 9.96 3.74
CA VAL A 215 -16.97 10.85 4.79
C VAL A 215 -18.40 11.29 4.51
N LEU A 216 -18.65 11.82 3.32
CA LEU A 216 -19.97 12.30 2.93
C LEU A 216 -20.99 11.17 3.00
N GLN A 217 -20.60 9.95 2.64
CA GLN A 217 -21.48 8.80 2.75
C GLN A 217 -21.80 8.46 4.22
N ILE A 218 -20.81 8.46 5.11
CA ILE A 218 -21.03 8.21 6.54
C ILE A 218 -21.96 9.26 7.13
N ILE A 219 -21.71 10.54 6.87
CA ILE A 219 -22.56 11.64 7.34
C ILE A 219 -24.00 11.45 6.82
N ARG A 220 -24.17 11.12 5.53
CA ARG A 220 -25.50 10.88 4.96
C ARG A 220 -26.23 9.69 5.58
N VAL A 221 -25.54 8.59 5.88
CA VAL A 221 -26.14 7.42 6.53
C VAL A 221 -26.55 7.76 7.96
N THR A 222 -25.67 8.42 8.73
CA THR A 222 -25.97 8.80 10.12
C THR A 222 -27.13 9.78 10.25
N ARG A 223 -27.32 10.69 9.28
CA ARG A 223 -28.46 11.61 9.26
C ARG A 223 -29.80 10.91 9.01
N TRP A 224 -29.80 9.83 8.22
CA TRP A 224 -31.03 9.11 7.88
C TRP A 224 -31.50 8.19 9.02
N ASP A 225 -30.56 7.57 9.74
CA ASP A 225 -30.87 6.56 10.76
C ASP A 225 -31.27 7.13 12.15
N GLY A 226 -31.28 8.46 12.31
CA GLY A 226 -32.07 9.23 13.27
C GLY A 226 -31.96 8.97 14.78
N ARG A 227 -31.68 7.77 15.32
CA ARG A 227 -31.96 7.55 16.77
C ARG A 227 -31.32 6.41 17.57
N ARG A 228 -30.38 5.56 17.11
CA ARG A 228 -29.76 4.62 18.10
C ARG A 228 -28.37 4.03 17.87
N ASN A 229 -27.85 3.94 16.64
CA ASN A 229 -26.55 3.27 16.37
C ASN A 229 -25.53 4.10 15.58
N SER A 230 -25.73 5.40 15.41
CA SER A 230 -24.84 6.26 14.61
C SER A 230 -23.43 6.42 15.19
N GLY A 231 -23.25 6.14 16.48
CA GLY A 231 -21.98 6.36 17.18
C GLY A 231 -20.82 5.46 16.74
N SER A 232 -21.05 4.17 16.41
CA SER A 232 -19.95 3.28 15.99
C SER A 232 -19.48 3.59 14.57
N LEU A 233 -20.43 3.76 13.64
CA LEU A 233 -20.13 4.09 12.24
C LEU A 233 -19.42 5.43 12.10
N TYR A 234 -19.81 6.42 12.89
CA TYR A 234 -19.12 7.72 12.93
C TYR A 234 -17.68 7.57 13.43
N LYS A 235 -17.44 6.82 14.51
CA LYS A 235 -16.09 6.56 15.03
C LYS A 235 -15.20 5.87 14.00
N ILE A 236 -15.71 4.87 13.30
CA ILE A 236 -14.96 4.17 12.24
C ILE A 236 -14.66 5.11 11.07
N GLY A 237 -15.65 5.92 10.69
CA GLY A 237 -15.50 6.95 9.69
C GLY A 237 -14.39 7.93 10.02
N LEU A 238 -14.41 8.47 11.22
CA LEU A 238 -13.41 9.42 11.71
C LEU A 238 -12.01 8.81 11.71
N LEU A 239 -11.88 7.57 12.19
CA LEU A 239 -10.62 6.83 12.15
C LEU A 239 -10.12 6.64 10.71
N LEU A 240 -11.01 6.31 9.77
CA LEU A 240 -10.65 6.16 8.36
C LEU A 240 -10.19 7.48 7.75
N VAL A 241 -10.84 8.60 8.11
CA VAL A 241 -10.39 9.94 7.74
C VAL A 241 -9.02 10.24 8.30
N GLU A 242 -8.78 9.95 9.57
CA GLU A 242 -7.50 10.19 10.22
C GLU A 242 -6.36 9.49 9.48
N SER A 243 -6.56 8.22 9.10
CA SER A 243 -5.56 7.47 8.35
C SER A 243 -5.43 7.93 6.88
N GLY A 244 -6.52 8.30 6.22
CA GLY A 244 -6.48 8.88 4.88
C GLY A 244 -5.79 10.24 4.84
N VAL A 245 -6.04 11.08 5.85
CA VAL A 245 -5.40 12.39 6.00
C VAL A 245 -3.91 12.25 6.22
N LEU A 246 -3.47 11.33 7.11
CA LEU A 246 -2.05 11.06 7.31
C LEU A 246 -1.35 10.68 6.00
N PHE A 247 -1.95 9.83 5.18
CA PHE A 247 -1.41 9.47 3.88
C PHE A 247 -1.37 10.67 2.91
N THR A 248 -2.43 11.48 2.83
CA THR A 248 -2.41 12.68 1.97
C THR A 248 -1.33 13.69 2.40
N ILE A 249 -1.08 13.83 3.71
CA ILE A 249 -0.03 14.70 4.24
C ILE A 249 1.34 14.18 3.79
N THR A 250 1.59 12.87 3.86
CA THR A 250 2.87 12.29 3.41
C THR A 250 3.06 12.43 1.89
N SER A 251 2.02 12.26 1.09
CA SER A 251 2.10 12.46 -0.37
C SER A 251 2.35 13.93 -0.74
N VAL A 252 1.65 14.88 -0.09
CA VAL A 252 1.87 16.33 -0.28
C VAL A 252 3.29 16.71 0.13
N LEU A 253 3.77 16.22 1.27
CA LEU A 253 5.13 16.48 1.73
C LEU A 253 6.16 15.94 0.73
N SER A 254 5.94 14.73 0.20
CA SER A 254 6.80 14.12 -0.84
C SER A 254 6.86 14.98 -2.10
N LEU A 255 5.71 15.49 -2.55
CA LEU A 255 5.61 16.36 -3.72
C LEU A 255 6.32 17.70 -3.47
N CYS A 256 6.05 18.37 -2.36
CA CYS A 256 6.67 19.64 -2.01
C CYS A 256 8.20 19.52 -1.91
N LEU A 257 8.70 18.48 -1.23
CA LEU A 257 10.13 18.26 -1.09
C LEU A 257 10.80 17.94 -2.43
N LYS A 258 10.14 17.20 -3.31
CA LYS A 258 10.66 16.96 -4.66
C LYS A 258 10.78 18.27 -5.45
N LEU A 259 9.73 19.08 -5.47
CA LEU A 259 9.72 20.37 -6.17
C LEU A 259 10.80 21.32 -5.64
N LEU A 260 11.05 21.31 -4.32
CA LEU A 260 12.12 22.09 -3.70
C LEU A 260 13.52 21.52 -4.00
N ALA A 261 13.63 20.21 -4.22
CA ALA A 261 14.88 19.54 -4.58
C ALA A 261 15.28 19.78 -6.04
N THR A 262 14.32 20.05 -6.93
CA THR A 262 14.59 20.45 -8.32
C THR A 262 15.39 21.75 -8.33
N GLY A 263 16.71 21.65 -8.55
CA GLY A 263 17.65 22.78 -8.54
C GLY A 263 18.54 22.89 -7.29
N ARG A 264 18.35 22.02 -6.27
CA ARG A 264 19.20 21.99 -5.06
C ARG A 264 19.64 20.56 -4.75
N GLY A 265 20.89 20.21 -5.10
CA GLY A 265 21.44 18.87 -4.89
C GLY A 265 21.40 18.36 -3.44
N LYS A 266 21.38 19.25 -2.44
CA LYS A 266 21.33 18.87 -1.01
C LYS A 266 20.01 18.25 -0.54
N LEU A 267 18.93 18.34 -1.31
CA LEU A 267 17.60 17.84 -0.92
C LEU A 267 17.26 16.46 -1.49
N GLN A 268 18.17 15.82 -2.21
CA GLN A 268 17.96 14.50 -2.79
C GLN A 268 17.70 13.41 -1.74
N LEU A 269 18.48 13.41 -0.64
CA LEU A 269 18.27 12.53 0.52
C LEU A 269 16.84 12.67 1.07
N THR A 270 16.40 13.90 1.31
CA THR A 270 15.08 14.16 1.89
C THR A 270 13.97 13.64 0.97
N SER A 271 14.13 13.79 -0.36
CA SER A 271 13.18 13.24 -1.32
C SER A 271 13.13 11.70 -1.29
N LEU A 272 14.27 11.02 -1.17
CA LEU A 272 14.34 9.56 -1.09
C LEU A 272 13.66 9.04 0.18
N VAL A 273 14.00 9.62 1.33
CA VAL A 273 13.42 9.25 2.63
C VAL A 273 11.92 9.48 2.65
N THR A 274 11.43 10.59 2.07
CA THR A 274 9.99 10.87 2.07
C THR A 274 9.22 9.91 1.16
N ASN A 275 9.80 9.51 0.03
CA ASN A 275 9.18 8.49 -0.84
C ASN A 275 9.08 7.12 -0.14
N VAL A 276 10.14 6.72 0.57
CA VAL A 276 10.16 5.54 1.46
C VAL A 276 9.05 5.63 2.50
N ILE A 277 8.91 6.77 3.17
CA ILE A 277 7.85 7.00 4.15
C ILE A 277 6.47 6.89 3.49
N ASN A 278 6.26 7.52 2.34
CA ASN A 278 4.97 7.52 1.64
C ASN A 278 4.53 6.10 1.26
N LEU A 279 5.44 5.31 0.67
CA LEU A 279 5.16 3.94 0.26
C LEU A 279 4.75 3.06 1.46
N ASN A 280 5.53 3.08 2.55
CA ASN A 280 5.19 2.30 3.74
C ASN A 280 3.91 2.79 4.41
N THR A 281 3.68 4.11 4.45
CA THR A 281 2.47 4.71 5.00
C THR A 281 1.23 4.27 4.23
N ALA A 282 1.31 4.14 2.90
CA ALA A 282 0.23 3.60 2.08
C ALA A 282 -0.14 2.16 2.50
N GLY A 283 0.87 1.29 2.64
CA GLY A 283 0.68 -0.10 3.07
C GLY A 283 0.16 -0.25 4.50
N ILE A 284 0.68 0.55 5.43
CA ILE A 284 0.23 0.56 6.83
C ILE A 284 -1.22 1.05 6.91
N THR A 285 -1.53 2.16 6.24
CA THR A 285 -2.89 2.73 6.17
C THR A 285 -3.88 1.72 5.60
N PHE A 286 -3.50 1.02 4.54
CA PHE A 286 -4.30 -0.06 3.97
C PHE A 286 -4.62 -1.18 5.00
N ASN A 287 -3.60 -1.66 5.71
CA ASN A 287 -3.76 -2.69 6.74
C ASN A 287 -4.65 -2.20 7.90
N LEU A 288 -4.48 -0.95 8.35
CA LEU A 288 -5.30 -0.36 9.42
C LEU A 288 -6.77 -0.24 9.02
N ILE A 289 -7.04 0.16 7.77
CA ILE A 289 -8.40 0.23 7.23
C ILE A 289 -9.03 -1.18 7.22
N LEU A 290 -8.28 -2.22 6.83
CA LEU A 290 -8.75 -3.60 6.86
C LEU A 290 -9.07 -4.10 8.27
N ILE A 291 -8.16 -3.88 9.22
CA ILE A 291 -8.34 -4.29 10.63
C ILE A 291 -9.62 -3.66 11.19
N ARG A 292 -9.85 -2.36 10.94
CA ARG A 292 -11.03 -1.64 11.44
C ARG A 292 -12.33 -2.18 10.83
N VAL A 293 -12.33 -2.45 9.52
CA VAL A 293 -13.49 -3.06 8.84
C VAL A 293 -13.74 -4.49 9.34
N GLY A 294 -12.69 -5.25 9.68
CA GLY A 294 -12.80 -6.58 10.29
C GLY A 294 -13.43 -6.54 11.69
N LYS A 295 -12.95 -5.62 12.55
CA LYS A 295 -13.46 -5.44 13.91
C LYS A 295 -14.96 -5.15 13.96
N GLU A 296 -15.49 -4.34 13.03
CA GLU A 296 -16.91 -3.98 13.06
C GLU A 296 -17.82 -5.15 12.65
N LYS A 297 -17.38 -6.04 11.76
CA LYS A 297 -18.15 -7.26 11.44
C LYS A 297 -18.32 -8.17 12.65
N LEU A 298 -17.31 -8.18 13.52
CA LEU A 298 -17.26 -8.96 14.75
C LEU A 298 -17.86 -8.23 15.95
N ARG A 299 -18.46 -7.07 15.72
CA ARG A 299 -19.45 -6.51 16.62
C ARG A 299 -20.82 -6.95 16.11
N PRO A 300 -21.18 -8.24 16.22
CA PRO A 300 -22.55 -8.63 15.96
C PRO A 300 -23.38 -7.76 16.87
N SER A 301 -24.34 -7.11 16.25
CA SER A 301 -25.40 -6.32 16.86
C SER A 301 -25.79 -6.92 18.21
N GLU A 302 -25.16 -6.48 19.29
CA GLU A 302 -25.66 -6.67 20.66
C GLU A 302 -27.08 -6.09 20.71
N ALA A 303 -27.41 -5.16 19.81
CA ALA A 303 -28.78 -4.73 19.53
C ALA A 303 -29.66 -5.83 18.92
N SER A 304 -29.20 -6.71 18.01
CA SER A 304 -29.96 -7.85 17.46
C SER A 304 -29.98 -9.04 18.40
N GLN A 305 -28.93 -9.28 19.19
CA GLN A 305 -28.98 -10.27 20.27
C GLN A 305 -29.81 -9.78 21.46
N ALA A 306 -29.80 -8.48 21.79
CA ALA A 306 -30.71 -7.89 22.76
C ALA A 306 -32.15 -7.82 22.21
N TYR A 307 -32.36 -7.60 20.90
CA TYR A 307 -33.69 -7.71 20.30
C TYR A 307 -34.16 -9.16 20.25
N ALA A 308 -33.31 -10.11 19.86
CA ALA A 308 -33.63 -11.53 19.88
C ALA A 308 -33.92 -11.98 21.31
N ASN A 309 -33.07 -11.68 22.30
CA ASN A 309 -33.34 -11.98 23.70
C ASN A 309 -34.60 -11.26 24.22
N LYS A 310 -34.85 -10.00 23.85
CA LYS A 310 -36.08 -9.30 24.23
C LYS A 310 -37.33 -9.88 23.57
N THR A 311 -37.21 -10.43 22.35
CA THR A 311 -38.30 -11.10 21.63
C THR A 311 -38.52 -12.52 22.16
N THR A 312 -37.46 -13.24 22.53
CA THR A 312 -37.50 -14.54 23.23
C THR A 312 -38.09 -14.39 24.63
N ILE A 313 -37.79 -13.32 25.36
CA ILE A 313 -38.40 -12.99 26.67
C ILE A 313 -39.87 -12.57 26.52
N LEU A 314 -40.23 -11.84 25.45
CA LEU A 314 -41.64 -11.51 25.15
C LEU A 314 -42.46 -12.75 24.75
N LEU A 315 -41.86 -13.70 24.02
CA LEU A 315 -42.51 -14.95 23.61
C LEU A 315 -42.61 -15.99 24.75
N THR A 316 -41.71 -15.97 25.74
CA THR A 316 -41.82 -16.83 26.94
C THR A 316 -42.75 -16.27 28.01
N THR A 317 -43.19 -15.01 27.89
CA THR A 317 -44.10 -14.36 28.86
C THR A 317 -45.57 -14.33 28.40
N VAL A 318 -45.89 -14.90 27.23
CA VAL A 318 -47.30 -15.19 26.87
C VAL A 318 -47.68 -16.53 27.51
N GLN A 319 -47.92 -16.52 28.83
CA GLN A 319 -48.67 -17.61 29.45
C GLN A 319 -50.11 -17.50 28.97
N PHE A 320 -50.56 -18.49 28.18
CA PHE A 320 -51.98 -18.69 27.93
C PHE A 320 -52.64 -19.06 29.26
N SER A 321 -53.31 -18.10 29.89
CA SER A 321 -54.33 -18.42 30.90
C SER A 321 -55.39 -19.26 30.21
N ALA A 322 -55.37 -20.56 30.48
CA ALA A 322 -56.46 -21.46 30.12
C ALA A 322 -57.72 -20.97 30.85
N VAL A 323 -58.65 -20.39 30.09
CA VAL A 323 -60.01 -20.13 30.56
C VAL A 323 -60.64 -21.49 30.81
N SER A 324 -60.78 -21.86 32.08
CA SER A 324 -61.56 -23.00 32.51
C SER A 324 -63.04 -22.66 32.33
N THR A 325 -63.64 -23.15 31.25
CA THR A 325 -65.09 -23.11 31.02
C THR A 325 -65.77 -24.10 31.97
N PRO A 326 -66.65 -23.67 32.89
CA PRO A 326 -67.47 -24.59 33.67
C PRO A 326 -68.52 -25.23 32.78
N GLY A 327 -68.60 -26.56 32.84
CA GLY A 327 -69.48 -27.38 32.02
C GLY A 327 -70.96 -27.06 32.17
N GLN A 328 -71.65 -27.06 31.02
CA GLN A 328 -73.10 -27.10 30.91
C GLN A 328 -73.61 -28.49 31.30
N THR A 329 -74.46 -28.54 32.32
CA THR A 329 -75.39 -29.63 32.58
C THR A 329 -76.54 -29.55 31.57
N SER A 330 -76.63 -30.55 30.70
CA SER A 330 -77.77 -30.78 29.81
C SER A 330 -78.85 -31.54 30.57
N GLU A 331 -79.93 -30.85 30.94
CA GLU A 331 -81.18 -31.43 31.43
C GLU A 331 -82.21 -31.48 30.28
N SER A 332 -83.03 -32.51 30.35
CA SER A 332 -83.83 -33.23 29.37
C SER A 332 -85.11 -32.59 28.82
N GLU A 333 -85.51 -32.96 27.60
CA GLU A 333 -86.92 -33.09 27.12
C GLU A 333 -86.96 -33.76 25.71
N PRO A 334 -88.12 -34.18 25.13
CA PRO A 334 -89.23 -35.10 25.51
C PRO A 334 -89.32 -36.26 24.43
N PRO A 335 -90.43 -37.02 24.20
CA PRO A 335 -91.77 -37.10 24.81
C PRO A 335 -92.15 -38.44 25.46
#